data_AF-A0A1M7JM36-F1
#
_entry.id   AF-A0A1M7JM36-F1
#
_cell.length_a   1.000
_cell.length_b   1.000
_cell.length_c   1.000
_cell.angle_alpha   90.00
_cell.angle_beta   90.00
_cell.angle_gamma   90.00
#
_symmetry.space_group_name_H-M   'P 1'
#
loop_
_entity.id
_entity.type
_entity.pdbx_description
1 polymer ?
#
loop_
_entity_poly.entity_id
_entity_poly.type
_entity_poly.pdbx_seq_one_letter_code
_entity_poly.pdbx_strand_id
1 'polypeptide(L)'
;MSSNQNTDNRYYKQQRWLAAHNGWNTTPPLNNQCFTITQLLDYGVRGFALDIWGSDETSLYLQHGPKNPVSSTPWKKVRDELKTWLDTHTTEIVTLFFESYLTGPKPGQTQPSPLAALDTSLRGIGCYKSGKAVQEDAILKRNFSYLINGTDEQGNVVTTPQRLFAFIEKEPDEGVQYLFPVMRKNFAENGYGDGSLKPGSWTELRGDSSRTNPLTFLNHFGNNPTGSEWNRNNPDLICKHARDFLFNFGGRYPNFLSLDYINWNTENPGPIEAAKLLQSQPDLKVTPFKWAGKNKVQNSFDDVDVFISDKRINDFQVEIGQGQGIIKIKPVTTGAQIIIKGIQLVNVPGYGVVNMRIQTGNGWGKWLAPDSFEKITDIKDPNLAHHVISGTLVGFCCRTSSGYGVVDFAAACLP
;
A
#
# COMPACT_ATOMS: atom_id res chain seq x y z
N MET A 1 -6.36 1.21 -28.00
CA MET A 1 -5.16 0.90 -28.80
C MET A 1 -5.25 -0.56 -29.20
N SER A 2 -5.38 -0.86 -30.49
CA SER A 2 -5.38 -2.22 -31.01
C SER A 2 -3.97 -2.56 -31.50
N SER A 3 -3.33 -3.47 -30.78
CA SER A 3 -2.16 -4.20 -31.23
C SER A 3 -2.40 -5.65 -30.83
N ASN A 4 -2.11 -6.59 -31.72
CA ASN A 4 -2.10 -8.03 -31.45
C ASN A 4 -1.27 -8.36 -30.19
N GLN A 5 -1.85 -8.31 -28.99
CA GLN A 5 -1.18 -8.58 -27.72
C GLN A 5 -1.93 -9.67 -26.97
N ASN A 6 -1.69 -10.93 -27.37
CA ASN A 6 -2.09 -12.10 -26.59
C ASN A 6 -1.23 -12.29 -25.32
N THR A 7 -0.35 -11.35 -24.98
CA THR A 7 0.59 -11.46 -23.86
C THR A 7 0.67 -10.17 -23.05
N ASP A 8 -0.30 -9.93 -22.16
CA ASP A 8 -0.13 -9.04 -21.02
C ASP A 8 0.69 -9.74 -19.93
N ASN A 9 1.97 -9.39 -19.85
CA ASN A 9 2.93 -9.99 -18.91
C ASN A 9 2.97 -9.27 -17.54
N ARG A 10 2.08 -8.31 -17.31
CA ARG A 10 1.97 -7.64 -16.00
C ARG A 10 1.51 -8.63 -14.94
N TYR A 11 1.96 -8.43 -13.71
CA TYR A 11 1.52 -9.20 -12.54
C TYR A 11 0.64 -8.35 -11.63
N TYR A 12 -0.23 -9.02 -10.88
CA TYR A 12 -1.10 -8.41 -9.86
C TYR A 12 -0.30 -7.56 -8.86
N LYS A 13 0.84 -8.09 -8.37
CA LYS A 13 1.73 -7.40 -7.43
C LYS A 13 2.38 -6.11 -7.97
N GLN A 14 2.31 -5.87 -9.28
CA GLN A 14 2.85 -4.67 -9.92
C GLN A 14 1.78 -3.59 -10.15
N GLN A 15 0.51 -3.91 -9.89
CA GLN A 15 -0.57 -2.94 -10.09
C GLN A 15 -0.71 -2.01 -8.89
N ARG A 16 -1.28 -0.83 -9.16
CA ARG A 16 -1.61 0.23 -8.20
C ARG A 16 -3.06 0.64 -8.45
N TRP A 17 -3.95 0.20 -7.59
CA TRP A 17 -5.39 0.39 -7.75
C TRP A 17 -5.98 1.26 -6.65
N LEU A 18 -7.03 1.99 -6.97
CA LEU A 18 -7.89 2.56 -5.95
C LEU A 18 -8.75 1.45 -5.34
N ALA A 19 -8.96 1.53 -4.03
CA ALA A 19 -9.95 0.76 -3.30
C ALA A 19 -10.96 1.70 -2.63
N ALA A 20 -12.25 1.43 -2.80
CA ALA A 20 -13.30 2.14 -2.09
C ALA A 20 -13.55 1.47 -0.74
N HIS A 21 -13.28 2.18 0.35
CA HIS A 21 -13.67 1.72 1.69
C HIS A 21 -15.18 1.87 1.85
N ASN A 22 -15.82 0.83 2.38
CA ASN A 22 -17.27 0.70 2.44
C ASN A 22 -17.98 1.06 1.14
N GLY A 23 -17.48 0.52 0.02
CA GLY A 23 -17.78 1.01 -1.32
C GLY A 23 -19.25 0.95 -1.77
N TRP A 24 -20.12 0.28 -0.99
CA TRP A 24 -21.57 0.23 -1.24
C TRP A 24 -22.36 1.33 -0.52
N ASN A 25 -21.80 1.93 0.54
CA ASN A 25 -22.54 2.79 1.44
C ASN A 25 -22.68 4.19 0.85
N THR A 26 -23.77 4.41 0.11
CA THR A 26 -24.08 5.68 -0.55
C THR A 26 -25.13 6.53 0.15
N THR A 27 -25.65 6.11 1.31
CA THR A 27 -26.78 6.77 1.98
C THR A 27 -26.30 7.85 2.96
N PRO A 28 -26.60 9.15 2.72
CA PRO A 28 -26.22 10.22 3.63
C PRO A 28 -26.90 10.13 5.01
N PRO A 29 -26.37 10.78 6.06
CA PRO A 29 -25.21 11.68 6.05
C PRO A 29 -23.87 10.97 6.32
N LEU A 30 -23.88 9.67 6.61
CA LEU A 30 -22.71 8.86 6.94
C LEU A 30 -22.33 7.91 5.80
N ASN A 31 -22.54 8.36 4.56
CA ASN A 31 -22.12 7.61 3.38
C ASN A 31 -20.60 7.65 3.24
N ASN A 32 -20.03 6.53 2.84
CA ASN A 32 -18.63 6.46 2.45
C ASN A 32 -18.50 6.90 0.99
N GLN A 33 -19.43 6.53 0.11
CA GLN A 33 -19.37 6.90 -1.31
C GLN A 33 -20.56 7.78 -1.72
N CYS A 34 -20.43 8.54 -2.80
CA CYS A 34 -21.57 9.21 -3.47
C CYS A 34 -21.88 8.60 -4.84
N PHE A 35 -21.15 7.56 -5.22
CA PHE A 35 -21.22 6.89 -6.50
C PHE A 35 -21.56 5.42 -6.29
N THR A 36 -22.31 4.83 -7.23
CA THR A 36 -22.60 3.39 -7.23
C THR A 36 -21.33 2.57 -7.51
N ILE A 37 -21.43 1.26 -7.32
CA ILE A 37 -20.33 0.33 -7.63
C ILE A 37 -19.91 0.45 -9.10
N THR A 38 -20.88 0.50 -10.02
CA THR A 38 -20.63 0.72 -11.46
C THR A 38 -19.89 2.02 -11.73
N GLN A 39 -20.33 3.12 -11.13
CA GLN A 39 -19.69 4.43 -11.34
C GLN A 39 -18.24 4.45 -10.80
N LEU A 40 -17.98 3.81 -9.66
CA LEU A 40 -16.63 3.65 -9.11
C LEU A 40 -15.75 2.78 -10.01
N LEU A 41 -16.30 1.69 -10.55
CA LEU A 41 -15.60 0.82 -11.51
C LEU A 41 -15.27 1.58 -12.81
N ASP A 42 -16.22 2.31 -13.37
CA ASP A 42 -16.03 3.11 -14.59
C ASP A 42 -14.98 4.21 -14.39
N TYR A 43 -14.90 4.77 -13.18
CA TYR A 43 -13.88 5.74 -12.80
C TYR A 43 -12.46 5.16 -12.69
N GLY A 44 -12.34 3.86 -12.36
CA GLY A 44 -11.04 3.16 -12.25
C GLY A 44 -10.78 2.49 -10.91
N VAL A 45 -11.76 2.44 -9.99
CA VAL A 45 -11.67 1.64 -8.77
C VAL A 45 -11.61 0.17 -9.13
N ARG A 46 -10.71 -0.58 -8.50
CA ARG A 46 -10.58 -2.04 -8.69
C ARG A 46 -10.56 -2.82 -7.37
N GLY A 47 -10.64 -2.12 -6.23
CA GLY A 47 -10.79 -2.70 -4.90
C GLY A 47 -12.06 -2.23 -4.19
N PHE A 48 -12.73 -3.09 -3.44
CA PHE A 48 -13.87 -2.72 -2.61
C PHE A 48 -13.74 -3.35 -1.23
N ALA A 49 -13.67 -2.54 -0.17
CA ALA A 49 -13.81 -3.03 1.20
C ALA A 49 -15.29 -3.09 1.58
N LEU A 50 -15.72 -4.25 2.06
CA LEU A 50 -17.12 -4.64 2.21
C LEU A 50 -17.37 -5.27 3.59
N ASP A 51 -18.19 -4.67 4.44
CA ASP A 51 -18.59 -5.27 5.73
C ASP A 51 -19.74 -6.24 5.48
N ILE A 52 -19.49 -7.54 5.59
CA ILE A 52 -20.46 -8.59 5.21
C ILE A 52 -21.03 -9.31 6.43
N TRP A 53 -22.35 -9.47 6.42
CA TRP A 53 -23.18 -10.07 7.47
C TRP A 53 -24.17 -11.07 6.86
N GLY A 54 -24.72 -11.95 7.69
CA GLY A 54 -25.75 -12.92 7.29
C GLY A 54 -25.56 -14.30 7.92
N SER A 55 -26.53 -15.19 7.70
CA SER A 55 -26.52 -16.58 8.20
C SER A 55 -26.46 -17.63 7.08
N ASP A 56 -26.82 -17.25 5.85
CA ASP A 56 -26.95 -18.13 4.69
C ASP A 56 -26.99 -17.27 3.42
N GLU A 57 -27.07 -17.91 2.25
CA GLU A 57 -26.90 -17.23 0.96
C GLU A 57 -28.00 -16.18 0.69
N THR A 58 -29.23 -16.42 1.17
CA THR A 58 -30.37 -15.53 0.91
C THR A 58 -30.44 -14.38 1.90
N SER A 59 -29.77 -14.49 3.05
CA SER A 59 -29.71 -13.47 4.09
C SER A 59 -28.43 -12.63 4.09
N LEU A 60 -27.50 -12.81 3.13
CA LEU A 60 -26.29 -11.99 3.07
C LEU A 60 -26.62 -10.51 2.81
N TYR A 61 -26.04 -9.62 3.62
CA TYR A 61 -26.16 -8.17 3.47
C TYR A 61 -24.88 -7.46 3.88
N LEU A 62 -24.70 -6.25 3.34
CA LEU A 62 -23.62 -5.34 3.71
C LEU A 62 -24.12 -4.33 4.72
N GLN A 63 -23.33 -4.01 5.75
CA GLN A 63 -23.67 -2.98 6.75
C GLN A 63 -22.40 -2.48 7.46
N HIS A 64 -22.23 -1.16 7.54
CA HIS A 64 -21.02 -0.50 8.05
C HIS A 64 -20.96 -0.62 9.58
N GLY A 65 -20.39 -1.71 10.07
CA GLY A 65 -20.39 -2.08 11.47
C GLY A 65 -21.80 -2.25 12.09
N PRO A 66 -21.88 -2.66 13.37
CA PRO A 66 -23.17 -2.91 14.05
C PRO A 66 -23.97 -1.64 14.38
N LYS A 67 -23.34 -0.45 14.32
CA LYS A 67 -23.94 0.83 14.75
C LYS A 67 -24.48 1.69 13.60
N ASN A 68 -24.44 1.20 12.36
CA ASN A 68 -24.92 1.94 11.20
C ASN A 68 -25.92 1.14 10.34
N PRO A 69 -27.10 0.77 10.89
CA PRO A 69 -28.08 -0.03 10.16
C PRO A 69 -28.63 0.66 8.90
N VAL A 70 -28.56 1.99 8.81
CA VAL A 70 -29.01 2.76 7.63
C VAL A 70 -28.13 2.54 6.40
N SER A 71 -26.91 2.03 6.59
CA SER A 71 -26.02 1.61 5.50
C SER A 71 -26.35 0.22 4.95
N SER A 72 -27.36 -0.47 5.51
CA SER A 72 -27.67 -1.85 5.15
C SER A 72 -28.10 -1.97 3.69
N THR A 73 -27.52 -2.91 2.96
CA THR A 73 -27.88 -3.21 1.57
C THR A 73 -27.77 -4.71 1.32
N PRO A 74 -28.77 -5.36 0.68
CA PRO A 74 -28.66 -6.77 0.33
C PRO A 74 -27.42 -7.05 -0.50
N TRP A 75 -26.60 -8.04 -0.11
CA TRP A 75 -25.38 -8.40 -0.82
C TRP A 75 -25.66 -8.76 -2.28
N LYS A 76 -26.79 -9.45 -2.51
CA LYS A 76 -27.26 -9.81 -3.85
C LYS A 76 -27.29 -8.62 -4.81
N LYS A 77 -27.72 -7.44 -4.35
CA LYS A 77 -27.79 -6.23 -5.18
C LYS A 77 -26.40 -5.82 -5.67
N VAL A 78 -25.43 -5.74 -4.77
CA VAL A 78 -24.04 -5.38 -5.08
C VAL A 78 -23.36 -6.45 -5.94
N ARG A 79 -23.56 -7.73 -5.60
CA ARG A 79 -23.05 -8.86 -6.38
C ARG A 79 -23.56 -8.87 -7.82
N ASP A 80 -24.85 -8.64 -8.03
CA ASP A 80 -25.44 -8.67 -9.37
C ASP A 80 -24.99 -7.45 -10.21
N GLU A 81 -24.76 -6.30 -9.57
CA GLU A 81 -24.13 -5.14 -10.21
C GLU A 81 -22.68 -5.44 -10.63
N LEU A 82 -21.86 -6.00 -9.73
CA LEU A 82 -20.50 -6.47 -10.02
C LEU A 82 -20.47 -7.49 -11.17
N LYS A 83 -21.40 -8.45 -11.15
CA LYS A 83 -21.55 -9.47 -12.21
C LYS A 83 -21.79 -8.81 -13.56
N THR A 84 -22.80 -7.95 -13.63
CA THR A 84 -23.20 -7.27 -14.88
C THR A 84 -22.03 -6.48 -15.47
N TRP A 85 -21.30 -5.77 -14.62
CA TRP A 85 -20.13 -5.01 -15.05
C TRP A 85 -18.99 -5.92 -15.51
N LEU A 86 -18.63 -6.97 -14.75
CA LEU A 86 -17.55 -7.90 -15.10
C LEU A 86 -17.86 -8.72 -16.36
N ASP A 87 -19.12 -9.03 -16.64
CA ASP A 87 -19.55 -9.73 -17.86
C ASP A 87 -19.35 -8.86 -19.12
N THR A 88 -19.43 -7.53 -18.99
CA THR A 88 -19.26 -6.57 -20.09
C THR A 88 -17.84 -6.00 -20.21
N HIS A 89 -17.03 -6.14 -19.15
CA HIS A 89 -15.65 -5.65 -19.08
C HIS A 89 -14.67 -6.82 -18.93
N THR A 90 -14.47 -7.57 -20.02
CA THR A 90 -13.77 -8.86 -20.00
C THR A 90 -12.27 -8.76 -19.71
N THR A 91 -11.68 -7.57 -19.79
CA THR A 91 -10.25 -7.31 -19.51
C THR A 91 -9.98 -6.82 -18.09
N GLU A 92 -11.03 -6.58 -17.31
CA GLU A 92 -10.90 -5.90 -16.03
C GLU A 92 -10.84 -6.90 -14.87
N ILE A 93 -10.00 -6.60 -13.87
CA ILE A 93 -9.80 -7.39 -12.66
C ILE A 93 -10.31 -6.61 -11.45
N VAL A 94 -11.14 -7.23 -10.61
CA VAL A 94 -11.72 -6.61 -9.41
C VAL A 94 -11.39 -7.46 -8.19
N THR A 95 -11.11 -6.79 -7.06
CA THR A 95 -10.81 -7.42 -5.79
C THR A 95 -11.75 -6.93 -4.69
N LEU A 96 -12.32 -7.88 -3.96
CA LEU A 96 -13.20 -7.65 -2.83
C LEU A 96 -12.45 -7.96 -1.53
N PHE A 97 -12.55 -7.06 -0.56
CA PHE A 97 -11.97 -7.20 0.77
C PHE A 97 -13.12 -7.22 1.78
N PHE A 98 -13.47 -8.41 2.26
CA PHE A 98 -14.58 -8.56 3.19
C PHE A 98 -14.10 -8.38 4.63
N GLU A 99 -14.56 -7.32 5.29
CA GLU A 99 -14.61 -7.30 6.75
C GLU A 99 -15.76 -8.22 7.17
N SER A 100 -15.41 -9.48 7.46
CA SER A 100 -16.39 -10.56 7.60
C SER A 100 -16.86 -10.70 9.04
N TYR A 101 -18.17 -10.56 9.22
CA TYR A 101 -18.90 -10.89 10.46
C TYR A 101 -19.62 -12.24 10.37
N LEU A 102 -19.35 -13.00 9.30
CA LEU A 102 -19.89 -14.33 9.06
C LEU A 102 -19.14 -15.37 9.90
N THR A 103 -19.88 -16.35 10.44
CA THR A 103 -19.26 -17.51 11.07
C THR A 103 -18.64 -18.43 10.02
N GLY A 104 -17.46 -18.95 10.35
CA GLY A 104 -16.71 -19.91 9.56
C GLY A 104 -17.21 -21.34 9.70
N PRO A 105 -16.66 -22.28 8.91
CA PRO A 105 -16.87 -23.71 9.16
C PRO A 105 -16.26 -24.09 10.52
N LYS A 106 -17.02 -24.78 11.37
CA LYS A 106 -16.48 -25.32 12.63
C LYS A 106 -15.50 -26.46 12.35
N PRO A 107 -14.59 -26.79 13.27
CA PRO A 107 -13.70 -27.95 13.12
C PRO A 107 -14.47 -29.22 12.72
N GLY A 108 -14.07 -29.84 11.62
CA GLY A 108 -14.70 -31.06 11.08
C GLY A 108 -15.96 -30.84 10.24
N GLN A 109 -16.47 -29.61 10.08
CA GLN A 109 -17.58 -29.33 9.18
C GLN A 109 -17.11 -29.13 7.73
N THR A 110 -17.80 -29.78 6.80
CA THR A 110 -17.54 -29.66 5.35
C THR A 110 -18.62 -28.86 4.60
N GLN A 111 -19.85 -28.71 5.13
CA GLN A 111 -20.96 -27.89 4.60
C GLN A 111 -22.10 -27.68 5.65
N PRO A 112 -22.93 -26.59 5.60
CA PRO A 112 -22.60 -25.22 5.19
C PRO A 112 -22.49 -24.26 6.39
N SER A 113 -21.59 -23.27 6.28
CA SER A 113 -21.48 -22.11 7.18
C SER A 113 -21.88 -20.83 6.44
N PRO A 114 -22.19 -19.71 7.13
CA PRO A 114 -22.43 -18.42 6.49
C PRO A 114 -21.28 -18.00 5.56
N LEU A 115 -20.03 -18.27 5.93
CA LEU A 115 -18.88 -18.03 5.05
C LEU A 115 -18.90 -18.89 3.77
N ALA A 116 -19.32 -20.15 3.86
CA ALA A 116 -19.50 -21.01 2.68
C ALA A 116 -20.65 -20.51 1.79
N ALA A 117 -21.65 -19.84 2.37
CA ALA A 117 -22.72 -19.20 1.63
C ALA A 117 -22.24 -17.99 0.82
N LEU A 118 -21.31 -17.19 1.36
CA LEU A 118 -20.65 -16.11 0.61
C LEU A 118 -19.85 -16.66 -0.57
N ASP A 119 -19.08 -17.73 -0.37
CA ASP A 119 -18.33 -18.38 -1.46
C ASP A 119 -19.26 -18.91 -2.55
N THR A 120 -20.35 -19.58 -2.16
CA THR A 120 -21.40 -20.07 -3.08
C THR A 120 -21.99 -18.91 -3.90
N SER A 121 -22.31 -17.81 -3.23
CA SER A 121 -22.85 -16.61 -3.88
C SER A 121 -21.89 -16.04 -4.93
N LEU A 122 -20.59 -15.97 -4.63
CA LEU A 122 -19.56 -15.46 -5.54
C LEU A 122 -19.33 -16.36 -6.76
N ARG A 123 -19.54 -17.69 -6.65
CA ARG A 123 -19.50 -18.62 -7.80
C ARG A 123 -20.54 -18.31 -8.87
N GLY A 124 -21.55 -17.49 -8.56
CA GLY A 124 -22.49 -16.95 -9.56
C GLY A 124 -21.83 -15.97 -10.56
N ILE A 125 -20.62 -15.49 -10.28
CA ILE A 125 -19.82 -14.62 -11.17
C ILE A 125 -18.82 -15.50 -11.91
N GLY A 126 -18.96 -15.64 -13.23
CA GLY A 126 -18.23 -16.65 -14.02
C GLY A 126 -16.71 -16.53 -14.03
N CYS A 127 -16.16 -15.37 -13.66
CA CYS A 127 -14.72 -15.13 -13.54
C CYS A 127 -14.18 -15.20 -12.10
N TYR A 128 -14.98 -15.67 -11.14
CA TYR A 128 -14.53 -16.01 -9.78
C TYR A 128 -14.14 -17.49 -9.70
N LYS A 129 -13.02 -17.78 -9.04
CA LYS A 129 -12.60 -19.15 -8.73
C LYS A 129 -12.40 -19.29 -7.23
N SER A 130 -13.18 -20.20 -6.64
CA SER A 130 -13.18 -20.45 -5.19
C SER A 130 -11.91 -21.15 -4.71
N GLY A 131 -11.56 -20.91 -3.44
CA GLY A 131 -10.51 -21.62 -2.71
C GLY A 131 -9.33 -20.71 -2.40
N LYS A 132 -8.90 -20.72 -1.13
CA LYS A 132 -7.78 -19.92 -0.61
C LYS A 132 -6.52 -20.11 -1.46
N ALA A 133 -6.09 -21.36 -1.63
CA ALA A 133 -4.89 -21.68 -2.40
C ALA A 133 -5.01 -21.30 -3.90
N VAL A 134 -6.20 -21.42 -4.48
CA VAL A 134 -6.46 -21.07 -5.89
C VAL A 134 -6.31 -19.56 -6.09
N GLN A 135 -6.90 -18.77 -5.19
CA GLN A 135 -6.80 -17.31 -5.25
C GLN A 135 -5.37 -16.82 -4.95
N GLU A 136 -4.68 -17.39 -3.96
CA GLU A 136 -3.29 -17.03 -3.63
C GLU A 136 -2.31 -17.38 -4.76
N ASP A 137 -2.45 -18.54 -5.40
CA ASP A 137 -1.61 -18.90 -6.55
C ASP A 137 -1.78 -17.89 -7.69
N ALA A 138 -3.02 -17.52 -7.98
CA ALA A 138 -3.38 -16.59 -9.04
C ALA A 138 -2.76 -15.19 -8.83
N ILE A 139 -2.96 -14.56 -7.67
CA ILE A 139 -2.46 -13.20 -7.41
C ILE A 139 -0.93 -13.15 -7.24
N LEU A 140 -0.29 -14.24 -6.76
CA LEU A 140 1.13 -14.21 -6.43
C LEU A 140 2.02 -14.65 -7.60
N LYS A 141 1.51 -15.50 -8.49
CA LYS A 141 2.33 -16.20 -9.49
C LYS A 141 1.87 -16.05 -10.92
N ARG A 142 0.66 -15.57 -11.19
CA ARG A 142 0.11 -15.50 -12.55
C ARG A 142 0.18 -14.08 -13.11
N ASN A 143 0.46 -14.00 -14.41
CA ASN A 143 0.41 -12.75 -15.16
C ASN A 143 -1.02 -12.46 -15.66
N PHE A 144 -1.22 -11.29 -16.21
CA PHE A 144 -2.53 -10.81 -16.64
C PHE A 144 -3.09 -11.59 -17.82
N SER A 145 -2.25 -12.12 -18.71
CA SER A 145 -2.70 -13.04 -19.78
C SER A 145 -3.40 -14.26 -19.21
N TYR A 146 -2.81 -14.89 -18.19
CA TYR A 146 -3.41 -16.02 -17.51
C TYR A 146 -4.70 -15.62 -16.78
N LEU A 147 -4.72 -14.48 -16.10
CA LEU A 147 -5.88 -14.03 -15.32
C LEU A 147 -7.06 -13.61 -16.21
N ILE A 148 -6.78 -12.88 -17.29
CA ILE A 148 -7.78 -12.26 -18.16
C ILE A 148 -8.23 -13.21 -19.26
N ASN A 149 -7.28 -13.86 -19.95
CA ASN A 149 -7.55 -14.69 -21.12
C ASN A 149 -7.53 -16.19 -20.79
N GLY A 150 -7.01 -16.57 -19.62
CA GLY A 150 -6.81 -17.98 -19.30
C GLY A 150 -5.66 -18.62 -20.08
N THR A 151 -4.73 -17.82 -20.61
CA THR A 151 -3.65 -18.30 -21.48
C THR A 151 -2.31 -18.41 -20.76
N ASP A 152 -1.49 -19.38 -21.18
CA ASP A 152 -0.08 -19.47 -20.77
C ASP A 152 0.81 -18.46 -21.52
N GLU A 153 2.12 -18.50 -21.27
CA GLU A 153 3.11 -17.61 -21.90
C GLU A 153 3.26 -17.85 -23.42
N GLN A 154 2.81 -19.01 -23.91
CA GLN A 154 2.80 -19.37 -25.33
C GLN A 154 1.47 -18.97 -26.00
N GLY A 155 0.51 -18.43 -25.23
CA GLY A 155 -0.80 -18.02 -25.72
C GLY A 155 -1.81 -19.17 -25.82
N ASN A 156 -1.50 -20.36 -25.30
CA ASN A 156 -2.44 -21.48 -25.28
C ASN A 156 -3.47 -21.26 -24.16
N VAL A 157 -4.75 -21.49 -24.44
CA VAL A 157 -5.79 -21.47 -23.41
C VAL A 157 -5.63 -22.68 -22.50
N VAL A 158 -5.28 -22.44 -21.23
CA VAL A 158 -5.02 -23.48 -20.22
C VAL A 158 -6.02 -23.45 -19.06
N THR A 159 -6.81 -22.38 -18.95
CA THR A 159 -7.84 -22.25 -17.91
C THR A 159 -8.93 -21.26 -18.33
N THR A 160 -10.02 -21.19 -17.59
CA THR A 160 -10.99 -20.09 -17.73
C THR A 160 -10.46 -18.81 -17.09
N PRO A 161 -10.91 -17.60 -17.49
CA PRO A 161 -10.51 -16.36 -16.84
C PRO A 161 -10.76 -16.36 -15.32
N GLN A 162 -9.86 -15.76 -14.56
CA GLN A 162 -10.00 -15.49 -13.12
C GLN A 162 -9.73 -14.00 -12.88
N ARG A 163 -10.81 -13.23 -12.80
CA ARG A 163 -10.77 -11.77 -12.75
C ARG A 163 -11.44 -11.17 -11.52
N LEU A 164 -12.16 -11.98 -10.74
CA LEU A 164 -12.69 -11.58 -9.45
C LEU A 164 -11.93 -12.30 -8.33
N PHE A 165 -11.38 -11.52 -7.40
CA PHE A 165 -10.71 -11.99 -6.21
C PHE A 165 -11.48 -11.55 -4.96
N ALA A 166 -11.48 -12.38 -3.93
CA ALA A 166 -12.17 -12.11 -2.67
C ALA A 166 -11.29 -12.55 -1.50
N PHE A 167 -11.07 -11.63 -0.56
CA PHE A 167 -10.36 -11.85 0.68
C PHE A 167 -11.30 -11.67 1.85
N ILE A 168 -11.08 -12.40 2.93
CA ILE A 168 -11.61 -12.02 4.24
C ILE A 168 -10.52 -11.32 5.05
N GLU A 169 -10.89 -10.33 5.85
CA GLU A 169 -9.95 -9.51 6.61
C GLU A 169 -9.04 -10.37 7.51
N LYS A 170 -9.66 -11.28 8.27
CA LYS A 170 -9.04 -12.19 9.24
C LYS A 170 -9.69 -13.58 9.14
N GLU A 171 -9.07 -14.59 9.75
CA GLU A 171 -9.74 -15.88 9.94
C GLU A 171 -11.00 -15.70 10.81
N PRO A 172 -12.08 -16.48 10.57
CA PRO A 172 -13.25 -16.50 11.44
C PRO A 172 -12.91 -16.94 12.86
N ASP A 173 -13.77 -16.59 13.82
CA ASP A 173 -13.57 -16.95 15.23
C ASP A 173 -13.62 -18.48 15.45
N GLU A 174 -14.26 -19.24 14.54
CA GLU A 174 -14.29 -20.70 14.55
C GLU A 174 -12.94 -21.36 14.17
N GLY A 175 -11.99 -20.58 13.63
CA GLY A 175 -10.65 -21.02 13.28
C GLY A 175 -10.32 -20.93 11.79
N VAL A 176 -9.28 -21.66 11.39
CA VAL A 176 -8.71 -21.60 10.03
C VAL A 176 -9.69 -22.13 8.99
N GLN A 177 -9.85 -21.40 7.89
CA GLN A 177 -10.62 -21.83 6.72
C GLN A 177 -9.77 -21.86 5.43
N TYR A 178 -10.35 -22.48 4.39
CA TYR A 178 -9.70 -22.70 3.09
C TYR A 178 -10.50 -22.18 1.89
N LEU A 179 -11.56 -21.42 2.13
CA LEU A 179 -12.42 -20.81 1.10
C LEU A 179 -11.80 -19.51 0.55
N PHE A 180 -11.29 -18.66 1.43
CA PHE A 180 -10.78 -17.33 1.10
C PHE A 180 -9.34 -17.12 1.58
N PRO A 181 -8.51 -16.39 0.82
CA PRO A 181 -7.29 -15.79 1.35
C PRO A 181 -7.60 -14.78 2.46
N VAL A 182 -6.68 -14.69 3.41
CA VAL A 182 -6.77 -13.74 4.53
C VAL A 182 -5.98 -12.48 4.20
N MET A 183 -6.65 -11.33 4.21
CA MET A 183 -6.06 -10.04 3.85
C MET A 183 -4.86 -9.71 4.74
N ARG A 184 -5.00 -9.79 6.07
CA ARG A 184 -3.89 -9.50 7.02
C ARG A 184 -2.69 -10.45 6.88
N LYS A 185 -2.81 -11.58 6.17
CA LYS A 185 -1.69 -12.49 5.85
C LYS A 185 -1.10 -12.28 4.47
N ASN A 186 -1.83 -11.64 3.57
CA ASN A 186 -1.41 -11.42 2.18
C ASN A 186 -0.97 -9.98 1.91
N PHE A 187 -1.51 -9.01 2.65
CA PHE A 187 -1.22 -7.59 2.50
C PHE A 187 -0.50 -7.03 3.72
N ALA A 188 0.57 -6.29 3.49
CA ALA A 188 1.12 -5.38 4.47
C ALA A 188 0.20 -4.16 4.48
N GLU A 189 -0.66 -4.05 5.49
CA GLU A 189 -1.67 -2.99 5.61
C GLU A 189 -1.31 -2.02 6.73
N ASN A 190 -1.33 -0.71 6.47
CA ASN A 190 -1.20 0.28 7.54
C ASN A 190 -2.52 0.47 8.32
N GLY A 191 -2.44 1.07 9.51
CA GLY A 191 -3.62 1.50 10.26
C GLY A 191 -4.52 2.43 9.45
N TYR A 192 -5.78 2.55 9.89
CA TYR A 192 -6.84 3.32 9.22
C TYR A 192 -7.31 4.50 10.09
N GLY A 193 -8.24 5.30 9.55
CA GLY A 193 -8.81 6.45 10.25
C GLY A 193 -7.82 7.60 10.42
N ASP A 194 -8.08 8.53 11.34
CA ASP A 194 -7.28 9.76 11.46
C ASP A 194 -5.78 9.50 11.73
N GLY A 195 -5.42 8.32 12.27
CA GLY A 195 -4.03 7.89 12.39
C GLY A 195 -3.36 7.65 11.03
N SER A 196 -4.09 7.16 10.03
CA SER A 196 -3.57 6.93 8.67
C SER A 196 -3.26 8.23 7.91
N LEU A 197 -3.71 9.38 8.41
CA LEU A 197 -3.43 10.70 7.83
C LEU A 197 -2.27 11.43 8.53
N LYS A 198 -1.69 10.84 9.58
CA LYS A 198 -0.56 11.43 10.31
C LYS A 198 0.76 10.77 9.89
N PRO A 199 1.76 11.54 9.39
CA PRO A 199 3.03 10.99 8.95
C PRO A 199 3.68 10.03 9.95
N GLY A 200 3.65 10.37 11.25
CA GLY A 200 4.17 9.55 12.34
C GLY A 200 3.65 8.11 12.38
N SER A 201 2.40 7.88 11.97
CA SER A 201 1.69 6.60 12.05
C SER A 201 1.38 5.96 10.70
N TRP A 202 1.79 6.57 9.58
CA TRP A 202 1.58 6.05 8.22
C TRP A 202 2.05 4.61 8.01
N THR A 203 3.01 4.15 8.81
CA THR A 203 3.68 2.85 8.63
C THR A 203 3.38 1.87 9.76
N GLU A 204 2.51 2.24 10.70
CA GLU A 204 1.99 1.35 11.73
C GLU A 204 1.09 0.31 11.07
N LEU A 205 1.34 -0.97 11.34
CA LEU A 205 0.62 -2.07 10.70
C LEU A 205 -0.73 -2.33 11.38
N ARG A 206 -1.77 -2.61 10.58
CA ARG A 206 -3.09 -3.03 11.07
C ARG A 206 -3.05 -4.48 11.55
N GLY A 207 -3.47 -4.69 12.80
CA GLY A 207 -3.65 -6.02 13.38
C GLY A 207 -2.38 -6.87 13.33
N ASP A 208 -2.50 -8.07 12.80
CA ASP A 208 -1.43 -9.06 12.66
C ASP A 208 -0.80 -9.10 11.26
N SER A 209 -0.90 -7.99 10.52
CA SER A 209 -0.20 -7.77 9.24
C SER A 209 1.32 -7.78 9.43
N SER A 210 2.06 -8.13 8.38
CA SER A 210 3.54 -8.12 8.37
C SER A 210 4.09 -7.28 7.23
N ARG A 211 5.22 -6.59 7.47
CA ARG A 211 5.96 -5.87 6.42
C ARG A 211 6.46 -6.79 5.30
N THR A 212 6.62 -8.08 5.60
CA THR A 212 7.07 -9.11 4.64
C THR A 212 5.93 -9.73 3.84
N ASN A 213 4.67 -9.34 4.10
CA ASN A 213 3.54 -9.82 3.31
C ASN A 213 3.75 -9.48 1.82
N PRO A 214 3.34 -10.37 0.90
CA PRO A 214 3.71 -10.28 -0.52
C PRO A 214 3.06 -9.12 -1.26
N LEU A 215 1.93 -8.61 -0.76
CA LEU A 215 1.21 -7.46 -1.30
C LEU A 215 1.16 -6.33 -0.28
N THR A 216 0.74 -5.14 -0.70
CA THR A 216 0.70 -3.92 0.12
C THR A 216 -0.65 -3.23 -0.01
N PHE A 217 -1.17 -2.71 1.09
CA PHE A 217 -2.46 -2.02 1.15
C PHE A 217 -2.34 -0.75 1.98
N LEU A 218 -2.67 0.40 1.39
CA LEU A 218 -2.53 1.69 2.04
C LEU A 218 -3.91 2.29 2.31
N ASN A 219 -4.31 2.33 3.57
CA ASN A 219 -5.40 3.16 4.05
C ASN A 219 -4.96 4.62 4.07
N HIS A 220 -5.71 5.49 3.38
CA HIS A 220 -5.50 6.93 3.33
C HIS A 220 -6.83 7.64 3.57
N PHE A 221 -7.33 7.62 4.80
CA PHE A 221 -8.60 8.27 5.13
C PHE A 221 -8.79 8.52 6.63
N GLY A 222 -9.63 9.49 6.97
CA GLY A 222 -9.96 9.84 8.37
C GLY A 222 -11.10 9.00 8.95
N ASN A 223 -11.44 9.21 10.21
CA ASN A 223 -12.56 8.51 10.87
C ASN A 223 -13.94 8.99 10.40
N ASN A 224 -14.01 10.24 9.93
CA ASN A 224 -15.23 10.77 9.34
C ASN A 224 -15.16 10.59 7.81
N PRO A 225 -16.05 9.79 7.20
CA PRO A 225 -16.06 9.58 5.76
C PRO A 225 -16.33 10.85 4.98
N THR A 226 -17.02 11.83 5.58
CA THR A 226 -17.44 13.05 4.89
C THR A 226 -16.82 14.34 5.44
N GLY A 227 -16.76 15.39 4.61
CA GLY A 227 -16.49 16.78 5.00
C GLY A 227 -15.08 17.35 4.72
N SER A 228 -14.15 16.58 4.16
CA SER A 228 -12.81 17.09 3.75
C SER A 228 -12.13 16.27 2.64
N GLU A 229 -12.94 15.59 1.85
CA GLU A 229 -12.59 14.59 0.84
C GLU A 229 -11.68 15.17 -0.24
N TRP A 230 -11.98 16.37 -0.76
CA TRP A 230 -11.13 17.03 -1.76
C TRP A 230 -9.70 17.29 -1.27
N ASN A 231 -9.55 17.68 0.00
CA ASN A 231 -8.24 17.95 0.57
C ASN A 231 -7.49 16.65 0.83
N ARG A 232 -8.16 15.63 1.38
CA ARG A 232 -7.57 14.32 1.68
C ARG A 232 -7.21 13.54 0.41
N ASN A 233 -8.05 13.62 -0.61
CA ASN A 233 -7.86 12.91 -1.87
C ASN A 233 -6.98 13.66 -2.86
N ASN A 234 -6.28 14.70 -2.40
CA ASN A 234 -5.28 15.38 -3.20
C ASN A 234 -4.23 14.34 -3.68
N PRO A 235 -4.01 14.20 -5.00
CA PRO A 235 -3.08 13.21 -5.52
C PRO A 235 -1.65 13.32 -4.97
N ASP A 236 -1.15 14.54 -4.71
CA ASP A 236 0.19 14.76 -4.17
C ASP A 236 0.31 14.25 -2.73
N LEU A 237 -0.74 14.39 -1.92
CA LEU A 237 -0.77 13.87 -0.54
C LEU A 237 -0.82 12.35 -0.52
N ILE A 238 -1.63 11.74 -1.40
CA ILE A 238 -1.69 10.28 -1.56
C ILE A 238 -0.31 9.76 -2.01
N CYS A 239 0.30 10.40 -3.02
CA CYS A 239 1.63 10.04 -3.48
C CYS A 239 2.70 10.24 -2.39
N LYS A 240 2.64 11.29 -1.56
CA LYS A 240 3.56 11.48 -0.42
C LYS A 240 3.44 10.30 0.56
N HIS A 241 2.22 9.93 0.95
CA HIS A 241 1.98 8.79 1.83
C HIS A 241 2.48 7.47 1.20
N ALA A 242 2.17 7.22 -0.07
CA ALA A 242 2.63 6.03 -0.79
C ALA A 242 4.16 5.94 -0.91
N ARG A 243 4.87 7.07 -1.01
CA ARG A 243 6.35 7.06 -1.04
C ARG A 243 6.95 6.79 0.34
N ASP A 244 6.43 7.33 1.44
CA ASP A 244 6.93 6.92 2.76
C ASP A 244 6.64 5.42 3.04
N PHE A 245 5.47 4.96 2.61
CA PHE A 245 5.12 3.55 2.64
C PHE A 245 6.16 2.70 1.89
N LEU A 246 6.52 3.06 0.65
CA LEU A 246 7.60 2.40 -0.11
C LEU A 246 8.88 2.21 0.71
N PHE A 247 9.37 3.24 1.41
CA PHE A 247 10.59 3.16 2.23
C PHE A 247 10.48 2.23 3.46
N ASN A 248 9.27 1.95 3.91
CA ASN A 248 9.01 1.09 5.06
C ASN A 248 8.62 -0.34 4.69
N PHE A 249 8.29 -0.59 3.42
CA PHE A 249 7.71 -1.86 2.95
C PHE A 249 8.56 -2.55 1.87
N GLY A 250 9.88 -2.50 2.06
CA GLY A 250 10.84 -3.20 1.22
C GLY A 250 10.97 -2.61 -0.18
N GLY A 251 10.64 -1.33 -0.34
CA GLY A 251 10.71 -0.64 -1.62
C GLY A 251 9.59 -0.99 -2.58
N ARG A 252 8.42 -1.38 -2.06
CA ARG A 252 7.20 -1.63 -2.84
C ARG A 252 6.16 -0.54 -2.62
N TYR A 253 5.64 0.01 -3.71
CA TYR A 253 4.48 0.90 -3.61
C TYR A 253 3.22 0.12 -3.22
N PRO A 254 2.18 0.77 -2.67
CA PRO A 254 0.91 0.13 -2.32
C PRO A 254 0.22 -0.51 -3.54
N ASN A 255 -0.18 -1.78 -3.46
CA ASN A 255 -1.01 -2.40 -4.49
C ASN A 255 -2.41 -1.80 -4.53
N PHE A 256 -2.94 -1.44 -3.36
CA PHE A 256 -4.21 -0.75 -3.23
C PHE A 256 -4.06 0.52 -2.40
N LEU A 257 -4.72 1.58 -2.84
CA LEU A 257 -4.88 2.86 -2.17
C LEU A 257 -6.35 2.96 -1.76
N SER A 258 -6.62 2.69 -0.48
CA SER A 258 -7.96 2.70 0.08
C SER A 258 -8.34 4.09 0.54
N LEU A 259 -9.51 4.55 0.08
CA LEU A 259 -10.05 5.88 0.35
C LEU A 259 -11.48 5.73 0.86
N ASP A 260 -11.85 6.58 1.81
CA ASP A 260 -13.15 6.50 2.47
C ASP A 260 -14.27 7.13 1.65
N TYR A 261 -13.95 8.16 0.87
CA TYR A 261 -14.89 8.78 -0.06
C TYR A 261 -14.16 9.16 -1.32
N ILE A 262 -14.53 8.57 -2.46
CA ILE A 262 -13.89 8.85 -3.74
C ILE A 262 -14.70 9.89 -4.50
N ASN A 263 -14.07 11.02 -4.83
CA ASN A 263 -14.69 12.13 -5.53
C ASN A 263 -13.90 12.54 -6.78
N TRP A 264 -14.63 12.82 -7.85
CA TRP A 264 -14.11 13.41 -9.08
C TRP A 264 -15.20 14.22 -9.76
N ASN A 265 -14.81 15.10 -10.68
CA ASN A 265 -15.72 15.79 -11.58
C ASN A 265 -15.00 16.04 -12.93
N THR A 266 -15.61 16.84 -13.81
CA THR A 266 -15.06 17.14 -15.14
C THR A 266 -13.78 17.98 -15.11
N GLU A 267 -13.57 18.78 -14.06
CA GLU A 267 -12.42 19.68 -13.91
C GLU A 267 -11.31 19.08 -13.04
N ASN A 268 -11.68 18.22 -12.11
CA ASN A 268 -10.78 17.55 -11.18
C ASN A 268 -10.96 16.03 -11.28
N PRO A 269 -10.01 15.32 -11.92
CA PRO A 269 -10.07 13.88 -12.04
C PRO A 269 -9.90 13.16 -10.70
N GLY A 270 -9.50 13.82 -9.61
CA GLY A 270 -9.50 13.26 -8.27
C GLY A 270 -8.39 12.22 -8.03
N PRO A 271 -8.57 11.29 -7.06
CA PRO A 271 -7.50 10.40 -6.59
C PRO A 271 -6.98 9.40 -7.64
N ILE A 272 -7.68 9.19 -8.76
CA ILE A 272 -7.20 8.30 -9.83
C ILE A 272 -5.87 8.78 -10.43
N GLU A 273 -5.57 10.08 -10.36
CA GLU A 273 -4.27 10.59 -10.78
C GLU A 273 -3.12 10.00 -9.96
N ALA A 274 -3.29 9.86 -8.64
CA ALA A 274 -2.28 9.25 -7.79
C ALA A 274 -2.03 7.78 -8.18
N ALA A 275 -3.09 7.02 -8.43
CA ALA A 275 -2.97 5.63 -8.89
C ALA A 275 -2.22 5.55 -10.24
N LYS A 276 -2.54 6.43 -11.21
CA LYS A 276 -1.86 6.50 -12.51
C LYS A 276 -0.38 6.88 -12.38
N LEU A 277 -0.07 7.90 -11.57
CA LEU A 277 1.29 8.37 -11.31
C LEU A 277 2.15 7.29 -10.65
N LEU A 278 1.57 6.52 -9.73
CA LEU A 278 2.24 5.43 -9.03
C LEU A 278 2.38 4.18 -9.90
N GLN A 279 1.44 3.94 -10.81
CA GLN A 279 1.46 2.77 -11.70
C GLN A 279 2.70 2.77 -12.63
N SER A 280 3.23 3.94 -12.97
CA SER A 280 4.45 4.07 -13.77
C SER A 280 5.74 4.00 -12.95
N GLN A 281 5.67 3.92 -11.62
CA GLN A 281 6.86 3.89 -10.77
C GLN A 281 7.36 2.46 -10.59
N PRO A 282 8.66 2.22 -10.77
CA PRO A 282 9.24 0.92 -10.45
C PRO A 282 9.29 0.72 -8.93
N ASP A 283 9.22 -0.54 -8.50
CA ASP A 283 9.67 -0.89 -7.15
C ASP A 283 11.18 -0.66 -7.04
N LEU A 284 11.63 -0.25 -5.86
CA LEU A 284 13.02 0.13 -5.59
C LEU A 284 13.65 -0.84 -4.59
N LYS A 285 14.98 -0.92 -4.59
CA LYS A 285 15.72 -1.56 -3.50
C LYS A 285 15.93 -0.53 -2.39
N VAL A 286 15.25 -0.71 -1.27
CA VAL A 286 15.37 0.18 -0.11
C VAL A 286 16.31 -0.39 0.95
N THR A 287 17.26 0.44 1.39
CA THR A 287 17.98 0.24 2.65
C THR A 287 17.21 1.00 3.73
N PRO A 288 16.55 0.29 4.67
CA PRO A 288 15.55 0.89 5.55
C PRO A 288 16.20 1.76 6.63
N PHE A 289 15.33 2.51 7.32
CA PHE A 289 15.63 3.25 8.54
C PHE A 289 16.33 2.38 9.59
N LYS A 290 17.38 2.92 10.24
CA LYS A 290 18.15 2.15 11.23
C LYS A 290 17.63 2.32 12.65
N TRP A 291 17.15 3.50 13.00
CA TRP A 291 16.80 3.86 14.38
C TRP A 291 15.30 3.87 14.66
N ALA A 292 14.47 3.51 13.67
CA ALA A 292 13.05 3.24 13.83
C ALA A 292 12.77 2.37 15.07
N GLY A 293 12.08 2.93 16.07
CA GLY A 293 11.70 2.26 17.31
C GLY A 293 12.83 1.99 18.32
N LYS A 294 14.06 2.49 18.11
CA LYS A 294 15.25 2.16 18.94
C LYS A 294 15.82 3.31 19.78
N ASN A 295 15.53 4.57 19.44
CA ASN A 295 15.98 5.70 20.25
C ASN A 295 15.05 5.92 21.45
N LYS A 296 15.60 6.15 22.66
CA LYS A 296 14.84 6.44 23.90
C LYS A 296 13.97 7.70 23.81
N VAL A 297 14.22 8.56 22.82
CA VAL A 297 13.25 9.55 22.33
C VAL A 297 12.30 8.83 21.37
N GLN A 298 11.55 7.86 21.90
CA GLN A 298 10.76 6.92 21.12
C GLN A 298 9.74 7.66 20.24
N ASN A 299 9.74 7.36 18.94
CA ASN A 299 8.66 7.64 17.99
C ASN A 299 8.40 9.12 17.61
N SER A 300 9.34 10.04 17.81
CA SER A 300 9.07 11.48 17.71
C SER A 300 9.26 12.12 16.33
N PHE A 301 9.20 11.38 15.22
CA PHE A 301 9.14 12.07 13.93
C PHE A 301 7.71 12.57 13.70
N ASP A 302 7.57 13.80 13.27
CA ASP A 302 6.29 14.45 12.97
C ASP A 302 6.06 14.64 11.47
N ASP A 303 7.13 14.59 10.66
CA ASP A 303 7.05 14.65 9.21
C ASP A 303 8.11 13.77 8.52
N VAL A 304 7.93 13.60 7.21
CA VAL A 304 8.81 12.88 6.30
C VAL A 304 9.14 13.76 5.10
N ASP A 305 10.43 13.85 4.79
CA ASP A 305 10.93 14.49 3.57
C ASP A 305 11.41 13.40 2.60
N VAL A 306 10.70 13.27 1.48
CA VAL A 306 10.93 12.19 0.52
C VAL A 306 11.38 12.76 -0.82
N PHE A 307 12.53 12.28 -1.29
CA PHE A 307 13.03 12.57 -2.63
C PHE A 307 13.18 11.28 -3.43
N ILE A 308 12.59 11.24 -4.63
CA ILE A 308 12.78 10.18 -5.62
C ILE A 308 12.89 10.86 -6.98
N SER A 309 13.88 10.48 -7.77
CA SER A 309 14.20 11.11 -9.05
C SER A 309 14.56 10.06 -10.10
N ASP A 310 14.36 10.39 -11.38
CA ASP A 310 14.85 9.61 -12.52
C ASP A 310 16.38 9.73 -12.69
N LYS A 311 16.96 10.83 -12.20
CA LYS A 311 18.40 11.05 -12.15
C LYS A 311 19.03 10.42 -10.91
N ARG A 312 20.22 9.86 -11.12
CA ARG A 312 21.13 9.40 -10.06
C ARG A 312 21.47 10.53 -9.10
N ILE A 313 21.53 10.20 -7.81
CA ILE A 313 22.13 11.04 -6.77
C ILE A 313 23.64 10.79 -6.75
N ASN A 314 24.42 11.84 -6.98
CA ASN A 314 25.89 11.79 -7.03
C ASN A 314 26.54 12.20 -5.70
N ASP A 315 25.87 13.06 -4.93
CA ASP A 315 26.32 13.54 -3.63
C ASP A 315 25.14 14.07 -2.80
N PHE A 316 25.40 14.52 -1.58
CA PHE A 316 24.44 15.18 -0.70
C PHE A 316 24.98 16.50 -0.16
N GLN A 317 24.07 17.44 0.04
CA GLN A 317 24.28 18.63 0.86
C GLN A 317 23.43 18.53 2.11
N VAL A 318 23.92 19.10 3.22
CA VAL A 318 23.20 19.12 4.50
C VAL A 318 23.00 20.56 4.96
N GLU A 319 21.82 20.84 5.50
CA GLU A 319 21.55 22.08 6.24
C GLU A 319 21.57 21.77 7.73
N ILE A 320 22.22 22.64 8.50
CA ILE A 320 22.39 22.50 9.94
C ILE A 320 21.57 23.56 10.65
N GLY A 321 20.75 23.15 11.62
CA GLY A 321 19.99 24.07 12.45
C GLY A 321 20.82 24.62 13.61
N GLN A 322 20.59 25.87 14.00
CA GLN A 322 21.28 26.46 15.14
C GLN A 322 20.88 25.73 16.44
N GLY A 323 21.83 25.06 17.10
CA GLY A 323 21.55 24.23 18.28
C GLY A 323 20.89 22.89 17.98
N GLN A 324 20.79 22.51 16.70
CA GLN A 324 20.21 21.26 16.21
C GLN A 324 21.24 20.47 15.39
N GLY A 325 20.91 19.23 15.02
CA GLY A 325 21.68 18.46 14.05
C GLY A 325 21.43 18.90 12.59
N ILE A 326 21.55 17.94 11.68
CA ILE A 326 21.14 18.09 10.28
C ILE A 326 19.62 18.26 10.26
N ILE A 327 19.13 19.40 9.77
CA ILE A 327 17.69 19.67 9.64
C ILE A 327 17.15 19.32 8.26
N LYS A 328 18.03 19.25 7.25
CA LYS A 328 17.65 18.90 5.89
C LYS A 328 18.80 18.23 5.15
N ILE A 329 18.47 17.24 4.33
CA ILE A 329 19.38 16.60 3.39
C ILE A 329 18.89 16.90 1.98
N LYS A 330 19.77 17.40 1.12
CA LYS A 330 19.47 17.74 -0.28
C LYS A 330 20.29 16.87 -1.22
N PRO A 331 19.69 16.27 -2.26
CA PRO A 331 20.43 15.51 -3.25
C PRO A 331 21.19 16.43 -4.19
N VAL A 332 22.36 15.99 -4.63
CA VAL A 332 23.09 16.57 -5.76
C VAL A 332 22.98 15.61 -6.94
N THR A 333 22.22 15.99 -7.97
CA THR A 333 21.96 15.16 -9.16
C THR A 333 22.69 15.66 -10.41
N THR A 334 23.41 16.77 -10.31
CA THR A 334 24.24 17.36 -11.36
C THR A 334 25.73 17.08 -11.12
N GLY A 335 26.55 17.23 -12.15
CA GLY A 335 28.00 17.02 -12.06
C GLY A 335 28.48 15.62 -12.46
N ALA A 336 29.70 15.27 -12.04
CA ALA A 336 30.34 14.00 -12.37
C ALA A 336 29.54 12.82 -11.80
N GLN A 337 29.38 11.75 -12.59
CA GLN A 337 28.65 10.56 -12.16
C GLN A 337 29.47 9.76 -11.15
N ILE A 338 29.20 10.01 -9.88
CA ILE A 338 29.85 9.33 -8.76
C ILE A 338 28.97 8.16 -8.31
N ILE A 339 29.58 7.00 -8.11
CA ILE A 339 28.89 5.83 -7.55
C ILE A 339 29.06 5.87 -6.03
N ILE A 340 27.96 6.20 -5.34
CA ILE A 340 27.87 6.07 -3.89
C ILE A 340 27.70 4.59 -3.55
N LYS A 341 28.65 4.02 -2.79
CA LYS A 341 28.61 2.62 -2.33
C LYS A 341 28.09 2.48 -0.90
N GLY A 342 28.16 3.54 -0.12
CA GLY A 342 27.78 3.54 1.28
C GLY A 342 27.42 4.94 1.76
N ILE A 343 26.52 5.00 2.73
CA ILE A 343 26.17 6.22 3.44
C ILE A 343 26.34 5.94 4.94
N GLN A 344 27.05 6.82 5.63
CA GLN A 344 27.17 6.80 7.07
C GLN A 344 26.47 7.99 7.68
N LEU A 345 25.71 7.75 8.75
CA LEU A 345 25.05 8.79 9.52
C LEU A 345 25.41 8.63 11.00
N VAL A 346 25.65 9.75 11.67
CA VAL A 346 25.88 9.81 13.11
C VAL A 346 24.64 10.40 13.77
N ASN A 347 24.03 9.65 14.66
CA ASN A 347 22.93 10.11 15.49
C ASN A 347 23.46 10.51 16.87
N VAL A 348 22.94 11.57 17.47
CA VAL A 348 23.15 11.87 18.90
C VAL A 348 21.79 11.82 19.58
N PRO A 349 21.60 10.96 20.59
CA PRO A 349 20.35 10.90 21.34
C PRO A 349 19.93 12.27 21.86
N GLY A 350 18.71 12.70 21.55
CA GLY A 350 18.19 14.02 21.90
C GLY A 350 18.61 15.16 20.96
N TYR A 351 19.31 14.87 19.85
CA TYR A 351 19.68 15.87 18.83
C TYR A 351 19.45 15.37 17.39
N GLY A 352 19.14 14.08 17.21
CA GLY A 352 18.90 13.47 15.90
C GLY A 352 20.20 13.18 15.15
N VAL A 353 20.12 13.13 13.83
CA VAL A 353 21.26 12.94 12.94
C VAL A 353 22.07 14.22 12.90
N VAL A 354 23.30 14.18 13.39
CA VAL A 354 24.19 15.34 13.48
C VAL A 354 25.27 15.36 12.42
N ASN A 355 25.54 14.22 11.77
CA ASN A 355 26.55 14.14 10.73
C ASN A 355 26.23 13.06 9.69
N MET A 356 26.76 13.26 8.49
CA MET A 356 26.60 12.34 7.35
C MET A 356 27.88 12.33 6.52
N ARG A 357 28.22 11.19 5.94
CA ARG A 357 29.23 11.11 4.87
C ARG A 357 28.90 9.99 3.90
N ILE A 358 29.47 10.08 2.70
CA ILE A 358 29.31 9.08 1.66
C ILE A 358 30.60 8.32 1.40
N GLN A 359 30.47 7.06 0.99
CA GLN A 359 31.57 6.25 0.50
C GLN A 359 31.57 6.24 -1.02
N THR A 360 32.72 6.56 -1.61
CA THR A 360 32.95 6.47 -3.06
C THR A 360 34.17 5.59 -3.29
N GLY A 361 34.10 4.67 -4.25
CA GLY A 361 35.18 3.69 -4.45
C GLY A 361 35.39 2.80 -3.23
N ASN A 362 36.57 2.86 -2.60
CA ASN A 362 36.91 2.09 -1.38
C ASN A 362 37.02 2.98 -0.13
N GLY A 363 36.95 4.31 -0.27
CA GLY A 363 37.19 5.26 0.80
C GLY A 363 35.94 6.02 1.22
N TRP A 364 35.88 6.40 2.50
CA TRP A 364 34.89 7.34 3.00
C TRP A 364 35.30 8.77 2.65
N GLY A 365 34.36 9.54 2.14
CA GLY A 365 34.50 10.98 1.96
C GLY A 365 34.53 11.74 3.27
N LYS A 366 34.59 13.06 3.16
CA LYS A 366 34.54 13.99 4.30
C LYS A 366 33.16 13.91 4.96
N TRP A 367 33.12 14.21 6.26
CA TRP A 367 31.87 14.51 6.95
C TRP A 367 31.27 15.80 6.38
N LEU A 368 29.95 15.79 6.15
CA LEU A 368 29.23 16.89 5.51
C LEU A 368 28.85 18.00 6.49
N ALA A 369 28.75 17.69 7.79
CA ALA A 369 28.57 18.70 8.84
C ALA A 369 29.91 19.34 9.24
N PRO A 370 29.91 20.57 9.80
CA PRO A 370 31.12 21.23 10.31
C PRO A 370 31.90 20.37 11.31
N ASP A 371 33.21 20.64 11.44
CA ASP A 371 34.11 19.84 12.26
C ASP A 371 33.76 19.78 13.75
N SER A 372 32.95 20.72 14.24
CA SER A 372 32.45 20.79 15.62
C SER A 372 31.40 19.71 15.95
N PHE A 373 30.83 19.05 14.95
CA PHE A 373 29.82 18.00 15.17
C PHE A 373 30.44 16.63 15.38
N GLU A 374 29.73 15.78 16.12
CA GLU A 374 30.12 14.40 16.46
C GLU A 374 30.54 13.62 15.20
N LYS A 375 31.61 12.84 15.33
CA LYS A 375 32.12 11.92 14.31
C LYS A 375 32.39 10.59 15.00
N ILE A 376 31.78 9.52 14.50
CA ILE A 376 31.98 8.18 15.06
C ILE A 376 32.75 7.33 14.04
N THR A 377 33.81 6.68 14.51
CA THR A 377 34.63 5.75 13.70
C THR A 377 34.47 4.30 14.10
N ASP A 378 33.96 4.00 15.30
CA ASP A 378 33.64 2.64 15.70
C ASP A 378 32.37 2.16 14.98
N ILE A 379 32.53 1.17 14.11
CA ILE A 379 31.44 0.57 13.32
C ILE A 379 30.41 -0.16 14.17
N LYS A 380 30.73 -0.49 15.43
CA LYS A 380 29.83 -1.17 16.36
C LYS A 380 28.97 -0.20 17.17
N ASP A 381 29.22 1.09 17.09
CA ASP A 381 28.48 2.09 17.86
C ASP A 381 26.99 2.07 17.44
N PRO A 382 26.05 1.97 18.40
CA PRO A 382 24.61 1.96 18.11
C PRO A 382 24.12 3.26 17.44
N ASN A 383 24.85 4.35 17.61
CA ASN A 383 24.57 5.68 17.06
C ASN A 383 25.21 5.95 15.70
N LEU A 384 25.98 4.99 15.14
CA LEU A 384 26.50 5.08 13.78
C LEU A 384 25.70 4.20 12.84
N ALA A 385 24.99 4.78 11.88
CA ALA A 385 24.34 4.03 10.81
C ALA A 385 25.26 3.83 9.62
N HIS A 386 25.19 2.64 9.02
CA HIS A 386 25.84 2.34 7.76
C HIS A 386 24.80 1.75 6.80
N HIS A 387 24.46 2.52 5.77
CA HIS A 387 23.58 2.10 4.70
C HIS A 387 24.44 1.67 3.52
N VAL A 388 24.46 0.36 3.26
CA VAL A 388 25.10 -0.17 2.04
C VAL A 388 24.20 0.16 0.86
N ILE A 389 24.78 0.76 -0.17
CA ILE A 389 24.08 1.14 -1.39
C ILE A 389 24.42 0.11 -2.46
N SER A 390 23.39 -0.54 -2.99
CA SER A 390 23.52 -1.57 -4.01
C SER A 390 22.63 -1.21 -5.18
N GLY A 391 23.22 -0.73 -6.27
CA GLY A 391 22.52 -0.25 -7.44
C GLY A 391 22.72 1.25 -7.64
N THR A 392 21.85 1.87 -8.43
CA THR A 392 21.89 3.33 -8.67
C THR A 392 21.03 4.03 -7.63
N LEU A 393 21.65 4.82 -6.75
CA LEU A 393 20.94 5.63 -5.76
C LEU A 393 20.09 6.70 -6.47
N VAL A 394 18.78 6.66 -6.28
CA VAL A 394 17.80 7.55 -6.96
C VAL A 394 16.89 8.28 -5.99
N GLY A 395 16.86 7.85 -4.73
CA GLY A 395 15.99 8.46 -3.75
C GLY A 395 16.43 8.21 -2.31
N PHE A 396 15.82 8.98 -1.42
CA PHE A 396 15.93 8.81 0.02
C PHE A 396 14.66 9.32 0.72
N CYS A 397 14.47 8.89 1.96
CA CYS A 397 13.48 9.44 2.86
C CYS A 397 14.17 9.84 4.17
N CYS A 398 13.94 11.07 4.61
CA CYS A 398 14.31 11.54 5.94
C CYS A 398 13.06 11.55 6.83
N ARG A 399 13.17 10.98 8.03
CA ARG A 399 12.21 11.26 9.10
C ARG A 399 12.68 12.50 9.83
N THR A 400 11.79 13.46 10.06
CA THR A 400 12.12 14.71 10.74
C THR A 400 11.27 14.90 11.99
N SER A 401 11.81 15.61 12.96
CA SER A 401 11.15 15.96 14.20
C SER A 401 11.32 17.44 14.50
N SER A 402 10.21 18.14 14.80
CA SER A 402 10.26 19.51 15.30
C SER A 402 11.20 19.61 16.51
N GLY A 403 12.19 20.48 16.42
CA GLY A 403 13.17 20.69 17.48
C GLY A 403 14.49 19.93 17.31
N TYR A 404 14.54 18.86 16.51
CA TYR A 404 15.76 18.06 16.32
C TYR A 404 16.26 17.98 14.87
N GLY A 405 15.37 18.18 13.88
CA GLY A 405 15.71 18.02 12.47
C GLY A 405 15.56 16.58 12.00
N VAL A 406 16.48 16.09 11.17
CA VAL A 406 16.52 14.72 10.67
C VAL A 406 16.82 13.77 11.81
N VAL A 407 15.99 12.76 12.02
CA VAL A 407 16.13 11.76 13.09
C VAL A 407 16.38 10.34 12.56
N ASP A 408 16.10 10.10 11.27
CA ASP A 408 16.42 8.84 10.60
C ASP A 408 16.48 9.04 9.08
N PHE A 409 17.11 8.10 8.39
CA PHE A 409 17.33 8.15 6.95
C PHE A 409 17.16 6.77 6.33
N ALA A 410 16.51 6.69 5.17
CA ALA A 410 16.43 5.50 4.34
C ALA A 410 16.86 5.85 2.91
N ALA A 411 17.48 4.89 2.22
CA ALA A 411 17.99 5.07 0.87
C ALA A 411 17.24 4.17 -0.12
N ALA A 412 16.98 4.64 -1.34
CA ALA A 412 16.33 3.86 -2.39
C ALA A 412 17.18 3.83 -3.66
N CYS A 413 17.38 2.63 -4.18
CA CYS A 413 18.16 2.36 -5.37
C CYS A 413 17.30 1.73 -6.45
N LEU A 414 17.58 2.08 -7.71
CA LEU A 414 17.22 1.20 -8.82
C LEU A 414 18.09 -0.05 -8.74
N PRO A 415 17.49 -1.25 -8.87
CA PRO A 415 18.20 -2.52 -8.79
C PRO A 415 19.30 -2.68 -9.84
#